data_AF-A0A1H0NV59-F1
#
_entry.id   AF-A0A1H0NV59-F1
#
_cell.length_a   1.000
_cell.length_b   1.000
_cell.length_c   1.000
_cell.angle_alpha   90.00
_cell.angle_beta   90.00
_cell.angle_gamma   90.00
#
_symmetry.space_group_name_H-M   'P 1'
#
loop_
_entity.id
_entity.type
_entity.pdbx_description
1 polymer ?
#
loop_
_entity_poly.entity_id
_entity_poly.type
_entity_poly.pdbx_seq_one_letter_code
_entity_poly.pdbx_strand_id
1 'polypeptide(L)'
;MPIINKKTILFIISRRFYCKNLECVQVAFSEQFHDIAGKYNRKTGRLTNYLVKFVLSQSANSLTSLFKELIPISSSTFLRIAHNHEIEPNYTSTTIGLDDFSFKRGITFGTLVCDLATNKPIDLIEIRELDPVSNPLKNYTNASLVSRDRSTTYASAINNSLPDAIHVADSFHIIHNLMEASSDFLKTYIGKGVKFDIVNTNKIQFNDEIVVSNSKLNKAHIIDKVKELHKNEMAIRQICREVDLSRNTVRKYINLDDLEDTYSIAHVKKYIYIIMR
;
A
#
# COMPACT_ATOMS: atom_id res chain seq x y z
N MET A 1 17.54 24.39 -11.08
CA MET A 1 16.12 24.69 -10.76
C MET A 1 15.57 25.58 -11.87
N PRO A 2 14.33 25.37 -12.32
CA PRO A 2 13.69 26.32 -13.19
C PRO A 2 13.24 27.55 -12.40
N ILE A 3 13.52 28.75 -12.93
CA ILE A 3 12.84 29.99 -12.54
C ILE A 3 11.94 30.35 -13.72
N ILE A 4 10.62 30.47 -13.47
CA ILE A 4 9.61 30.77 -14.50
C ILE A 4 9.74 29.77 -15.68
N ASN A 5 9.79 28.48 -15.37
CA ASN A 5 9.92 27.40 -16.35
C ASN A 5 11.16 27.46 -17.27
N LYS A 6 12.19 28.26 -16.92
CA LYS A 6 13.45 28.33 -17.67
C LYS A 6 14.58 27.72 -16.88
N LYS A 7 15.46 26.95 -17.55
CA LYS A 7 16.67 26.40 -16.96
C LYS A 7 17.54 27.53 -16.38
N THR A 8 17.72 27.53 -15.07
CA THR A 8 18.54 28.53 -14.37
C THR A 8 19.82 27.89 -13.83
N ILE A 9 20.93 28.58 -14.05
CA ILE A 9 22.24 28.27 -13.47
C ILE A 9 22.50 29.30 -12.38
N LEU A 10 22.81 28.84 -11.16
CA LEU A 10 23.18 29.69 -10.05
C LEU A 10 24.70 29.64 -9.89
N PHE A 11 25.36 30.78 -10.04
CA PHE A 11 26.78 30.92 -9.72
C PHE A 11 26.89 31.31 -8.24
N ILE A 12 27.56 30.45 -7.46
CA ILE A 12 27.77 30.68 -6.03
C ILE A 12 29.26 30.90 -5.81
N ILE A 13 29.61 32.03 -5.20
CA ILE A 13 30.97 32.31 -4.74
C ILE A 13 31.04 31.86 -3.28
N SER A 14 31.91 30.91 -2.98
CA SER A 14 32.09 30.38 -1.62
C SER A 14 33.49 30.70 -1.10
N ARG A 15 33.58 30.97 0.20
CA ARG A 15 34.88 31.13 0.86
C ARG A 15 35.48 29.78 1.18
N ARG A 16 36.79 29.64 0.98
CA ARG A 16 37.58 28.52 1.47
C ARG A 16 38.37 28.97 2.69
N PHE A 17 38.20 28.26 3.79
CA PHE A 17 38.86 28.50 5.06
C PHE A 17 39.94 27.45 5.31
N TYR A 18 40.97 27.85 6.03
CA TYR A 18 42.05 26.99 6.50
C TYR A 18 42.15 27.09 8.01
N CYS A 19 42.10 25.95 8.70
CA CYS A 19 42.29 25.90 10.14
C CYS A 19 43.78 26.10 10.45
N LYS A 20 44.11 27.03 11.35
CA LYS A 20 45.50 27.26 11.80
C LYS A 20 45.91 26.37 12.97
N ASN A 21 44.97 25.61 13.54
CA ASN A 21 45.28 24.69 14.64
C ASN A 21 45.95 23.42 14.09
N LEU A 22 47.17 23.14 14.56
CA LEU A 22 47.99 21.99 14.15
C LEU A 22 47.38 20.64 14.57
N GLU A 23 46.53 20.63 15.60
CA GLU A 23 45.85 19.42 16.08
C GLU A 23 44.51 19.15 15.36
N CYS A 24 44.09 20.04 14.46
CA CYS A 24 42.80 19.92 13.79
C CYS A 24 42.85 18.92 12.63
N VAL A 25 42.00 17.89 12.69
CA VAL A 25 41.85 16.87 11.62
C VAL A 25 41.37 17.49 10.30
N GLN A 26 40.57 18.55 10.35
CA GLN A 26 40.04 19.22 9.17
C GLN A 26 40.79 20.54 8.89
N VAL A 27 41.86 20.44 8.11
CA VAL A 27 42.77 21.55 7.78
C VAL A 27 42.13 22.57 6.83
N ALA A 28 41.19 22.15 5.97
CA ALA A 28 40.48 23.03 5.06
C ALA A 28 38.99 22.72 5.01
N PHE A 29 38.17 23.76 4.93
CA PHE A 29 36.72 23.65 4.78
C PHE A 29 36.18 24.83 3.97
N SER A 30 35.04 24.61 3.32
CA SER A 30 34.37 25.67 2.56
C SER A 30 33.15 26.17 3.31
N GLU A 31 32.80 27.43 3.08
CA GLU A 31 31.53 28.01 3.48
C GLU A 31 30.37 27.13 3.03
N GLN A 32 29.44 26.87 3.95
CA GLN A 32 28.26 26.05 3.70
C GLN A 32 27.02 26.94 3.63
N PHE A 33 26.28 26.84 2.53
CA PHE A 33 25.04 27.58 2.32
C PHE A 33 23.86 26.74 2.80
N HIS A 34 23.73 26.57 4.12
CA HIS A 34 22.68 25.76 4.72
C HIS A 34 21.27 26.16 4.23
N ASP A 35 21.03 27.45 4.03
CA ASP A 35 19.76 28.00 3.55
C ASP A 35 19.47 27.66 2.08
N ILE A 36 20.51 27.34 1.31
CA ILE A 36 20.41 27.04 -0.13
C ILE A 36 20.51 25.54 -0.33
N ALA A 37 21.66 24.94 -0.05
CA ALA A 37 21.94 23.51 -0.22
C ALA A 37 23.03 23.07 0.77
N GLY A 38 22.76 22.01 1.53
CA GLY A 38 23.72 21.42 2.47
C GLY A 38 24.95 20.78 1.80
N LYS A 39 25.87 20.26 2.61
CA LYS A 39 27.12 19.62 2.14
C LYS A 39 26.84 18.53 1.09
N TYR A 40 27.55 18.58 -0.04
CA TYR A 40 27.39 17.69 -1.20
C TYR A 40 26.00 17.66 -1.86
N ASN A 41 25.04 18.49 -1.43
CA ASN A 41 23.72 18.52 -2.03
C ASN A 41 23.75 19.26 -3.37
N ARG A 42 23.16 18.63 -4.37
CA ARG A 42 22.96 19.20 -5.72
C ARG A 42 21.56 19.78 -5.91
N LYS A 43 20.77 19.87 -4.84
CA LYS A 43 19.39 20.35 -4.81
C LYS A 43 19.22 21.29 -3.64
N THR A 44 18.35 22.29 -3.81
CA THR A 44 18.07 23.19 -2.70
C THR A 44 17.16 22.52 -1.68
N GLY A 45 17.26 22.93 -0.41
CA GLY A 45 16.34 22.44 0.64
C GLY A 45 14.87 22.68 0.27
N ARG A 46 14.57 23.88 -0.27
CA ARG A 46 13.25 24.24 -0.79
C ARG A 46 12.73 23.27 -1.86
N LEU A 47 13.59 22.88 -2.81
CA LEU A 47 13.20 21.90 -3.83
C LEU A 47 12.94 20.53 -3.20
N THR A 48 13.83 20.06 -2.32
CA THR A 48 13.66 18.76 -1.65
C THR A 48 12.34 18.71 -0.88
N ASN A 49 12.01 19.73 -0.09
CA ASN A 49 10.75 19.82 0.66
C ASN A 49 9.52 19.83 -0.26
N TYR A 50 9.63 20.46 -1.43
CA TYR A 50 8.56 20.43 -2.43
C TYR A 50 8.37 19.03 -3.01
N LEU A 51 9.47 18.35 -3.36
CA LEU A 51 9.43 17.00 -3.93
C LEU A 51 8.88 15.95 -2.95
N VAL A 52 9.12 16.11 -1.64
CA VAL A 52 8.57 15.22 -0.60
C VAL A 52 7.05 15.12 -0.71
N LYS A 53 6.34 16.23 -0.92
CA LYS A 53 4.87 16.24 -1.04
C LYS A 53 4.35 15.36 -2.18
N PHE A 54 5.12 15.29 -3.27
CA PHE A 54 4.79 14.45 -4.43
C PHE A 54 5.14 12.99 -4.17
N VAL A 55 6.33 12.71 -3.62
CA VAL A 55 6.78 11.33 -3.45
C VAL A 55 5.96 10.56 -2.42
N LEU A 56 5.37 11.24 -1.44
CA LEU A 56 4.47 10.62 -0.46
C LEU A 56 3.09 10.29 -1.02
N SER A 57 2.70 10.85 -2.17
CA SER A 57 1.37 10.69 -2.77
C SER A 57 1.35 9.92 -4.09
N GLN A 58 2.50 9.78 -4.76
CA GLN A 58 2.58 9.22 -6.11
C GLN A 58 3.79 8.28 -6.27
N SER A 59 3.70 7.38 -7.25
CA SER A 59 4.79 6.46 -7.55
C SER A 59 6.02 7.20 -8.10
N ALA A 60 7.22 6.74 -7.71
CA ALA A 60 8.48 7.34 -8.16
C ALA A 60 8.64 7.34 -9.70
N ASN A 61 8.09 6.35 -10.40
CA ASN A 61 8.12 6.28 -11.86
C ASN A 61 7.20 7.32 -12.50
N SER A 62 5.99 7.49 -11.96
CA SER A 62 5.06 8.55 -12.40
C SER A 62 5.69 9.93 -12.23
N LEU A 63 6.33 10.18 -11.08
CA LEU A 63 7.01 11.43 -10.80
C LEU A 63 8.23 11.68 -11.68
N THR A 64 8.98 10.63 -12.01
CA THR A 64 10.10 10.74 -12.96
C THR A 64 9.63 11.24 -14.33
N SER A 65 8.49 10.73 -14.80
CA SER A 65 7.88 11.18 -16.05
C SER A 65 7.34 12.62 -15.93
N LEU A 66 6.61 12.92 -14.86
CA LEU A 66 6.03 14.24 -14.59
C LEU A 66 7.08 15.36 -14.50
N PHE A 67 8.20 15.11 -13.83
CA PHE A 67 9.25 16.11 -13.60
C PHE A 67 10.29 16.16 -14.72
N LYS A 68 10.22 15.29 -15.73
CA LYS A 68 11.25 15.13 -16.78
C LYS A 68 11.65 16.45 -17.44
N GLU A 69 10.67 17.28 -17.81
CA GLU A 69 10.89 18.55 -18.52
C GLU A 69 11.22 19.73 -17.59
N LEU A 70 10.87 19.61 -16.30
CA LEU A 70 11.07 20.68 -15.30
C LEU A 70 12.42 20.51 -14.58
N ILE A 71 12.60 19.35 -13.95
CA ILE A 71 13.74 19.00 -13.10
C ILE A 71 13.98 17.50 -13.25
N PRO A 72 14.89 17.06 -14.12
CA PRO A 72 15.16 15.64 -14.35
C PRO A 72 15.61 14.96 -13.05
N ILE A 73 14.78 14.07 -12.51
CA ILE A 73 15.00 13.33 -11.27
C ILE A 73 14.66 11.86 -11.55
N SER A 74 15.58 10.96 -11.24
CA SER A 74 15.36 9.52 -11.39
C SER A 74 14.40 8.98 -10.33
N SER A 75 13.74 7.86 -10.63
CA SER A 75 12.88 7.15 -9.68
C SER A 75 13.64 6.76 -8.41
N SER A 76 14.88 6.29 -8.55
CA SER A 76 15.78 6.01 -7.42
C SER A 76 16.06 7.24 -6.54
N THR A 77 16.12 8.44 -7.13
CA THR A 77 16.31 9.67 -6.36
C THR A 77 15.03 10.05 -5.61
N PHE A 78 13.86 9.86 -6.22
CA PHE A 78 12.58 10.03 -5.51
C PHE A 78 12.48 9.08 -4.32
N LEU A 79 12.76 7.79 -4.51
CA LEU A 79 12.74 6.81 -3.41
C LEU A 79 13.72 7.18 -2.29
N ARG A 80 14.91 7.66 -2.61
CA ARG A 80 15.87 8.15 -1.60
C ARG A 80 15.35 9.39 -0.86
N ILE A 81 14.64 10.28 -1.53
CA ILE A 81 13.99 11.43 -0.86
C ILE A 81 12.91 10.94 0.10
N ALA A 82 12.07 9.98 -0.32
CA ALA A 82 11.04 9.41 0.53
C ALA A 82 11.64 8.68 1.75
N HIS A 83 12.65 7.85 1.54
CA HIS A 83 13.31 7.08 2.60
C HIS A 83 14.03 7.96 3.61
N ASN A 84 14.61 9.09 3.17
CA ASN A 84 15.29 10.03 4.06
C ASN A 84 14.33 11.07 4.65
N HIS A 85 13.04 11.00 4.33
CA HIS A 85 12.06 11.86 4.94
C HIS A 85 11.58 11.21 6.24
N GLU A 86 11.98 11.79 7.35
CA GLU A 86 11.48 11.40 8.67
C GLU A 86 10.04 11.88 8.82
N ILE A 87 9.16 10.97 9.23
CA ILE A 87 7.80 11.30 9.63
C ILE A 87 7.87 11.54 11.13
N GLU A 88 7.68 12.79 11.54
CA GLU A 88 7.60 13.12 12.96
C GLU A 88 6.25 12.65 13.51
N PRO A 89 6.24 11.86 14.60
CA PRO A 89 4.99 11.43 15.21
C PRO A 89 4.18 12.60 15.72
N ASN A 90 2.87 12.59 15.44
CA ASN A 90 1.96 13.59 15.99
C ASN A 90 1.33 13.09 17.30
N TYR A 91 1.94 13.44 18.42
CA TYR A 91 1.45 13.06 19.76
C TYR A 91 0.27 13.90 20.29
N THR A 92 -0.22 14.87 19.52
CA THR A 92 -1.32 15.76 19.97
C THR A 92 -2.72 15.19 19.76
N SER A 93 -2.84 14.09 19.00
CA SER A 93 -4.11 13.47 18.62
C SER A 93 -4.92 13.03 19.84
N THR A 94 -6.20 13.40 19.88
CA THR A 94 -7.14 13.02 20.95
C THR A 94 -7.84 11.69 20.70
N THR A 95 -7.88 11.26 19.44
CA THR A 95 -8.52 10.02 19.00
C THR A 95 -7.57 9.28 18.07
N ILE A 96 -7.09 8.11 18.48
CA ILE A 96 -6.12 7.32 17.70
C ILE A 96 -6.65 5.93 17.34
N GLY A 97 -6.21 5.40 16.21
CA GLY A 97 -6.49 4.05 15.74
C GLY A 97 -5.22 3.21 15.72
N LEU A 98 -5.29 1.97 16.20
CA LEU A 98 -4.21 0.99 16.11
C LEU A 98 -4.61 -0.16 15.19
N ASP A 99 -3.76 -0.46 14.21
CA ASP A 99 -3.95 -1.57 13.27
C ASP A 99 -2.60 -2.21 12.89
N ASP A 100 -2.65 -3.42 12.37
CA ASP A 100 -1.49 -4.18 11.91
C ASP A 100 -0.95 -3.63 10.57
N PHE A 101 0.30 -3.18 10.57
CA PHE A 101 1.00 -2.79 9.35
C PHE A 101 1.89 -3.93 8.84
N SER A 102 1.66 -4.39 7.62
CA SER A 102 2.54 -5.39 6.98
C SER A 102 3.67 -4.72 6.20
N PHE A 103 4.90 -4.73 6.73
CA PHE A 103 6.10 -4.32 5.97
C PHE A 103 6.38 -5.27 4.80
N LYS A 104 6.23 -6.56 5.07
CA LYS A 104 6.26 -7.62 4.07
C LYS A 104 5.07 -8.52 4.32
N ARG A 105 4.14 -8.52 3.36
CA ARG A 105 2.87 -9.24 3.45
C ARG A 105 3.08 -10.67 3.99
N GLY A 106 2.49 -10.94 5.16
CA GLY A 106 2.51 -12.26 5.80
C GLY A 106 3.81 -12.63 6.50
N ILE A 107 4.78 -11.71 6.65
CA ILE A 107 6.11 -12.02 7.21
C ILE A 107 6.45 -11.09 8.37
N THR A 108 6.59 -9.80 8.09
CA THR A 108 6.96 -8.80 9.10
C THR A 108 5.82 -7.81 9.29
N PHE A 109 5.43 -7.64 10.55
CA PHE A 109 4.31 -6.82 10.98
C PHE A 109 4.78 -5.81 12.02
N GLY A 110 4.30 -4.58 11.89
CA GLY A 110 4.35 -3.55 12.92
C GLY A 110 2.94 -3.05 13.23
N THR A 111 2.86 -1.95 13.95
CA THR A 111 1.61 -1.30 14.35
C THR A 111 1.54 0.09 13.71
N LEU A 112 0.51 0.32 12.90
CA LEU A 112 0.19 1.64 12.38
C LEU A 112 -0.62 2.40 13.43
N VAL A 113 -0.21 3.63 13.73
CA VAL A 113 -1.02 4.56 14.51
C VAL A 113 -1.60 5.59 13.56
N CYS A 114 -2.92 5.74 13.59
CA CYS A 114 -3.64 6.72 12.80
C CYS A 114 -4.33 7.74 13.70
N ASP A 115 -4.37 8.99 13.29
CA ASP A 115 -5.30 9.97 13.85
C ASP A 115 -6.68 9.73 13.21
N LEU A 116 -7.66 9.38 14.04
CA LEU A 116 -9.03 9.09 13.59
C LEU A 116 -9.79 10.35 13.19
N ALA A 117 -9.38 11.53 13.64
CA ALA A 117 -10.03 12.78 13.25
C ALA A 117 -9.62 13.19 11.82
N THR A 118 -8.37 12.93 11.44
CA THR A 118 -7.83 13.29 10.12
C THR A 118 -7.74 12.13 9.13
N ASN A 119 -7.98 10.89 9.59
CA ASN A 119 -7.80 9.64 8.83
C ASN A 119 -6.39 9.51 8.23
N LYS A 120 -5.37 9.96 8.97
CA LYS A 120 -3.98 9.94 8.51
C LYS A 120 -3.11 9.09 9.43
N PRO A 121 -2.16 8.32 8.88
CA PRO A 121 -1.07 7.77 9.64
C PRO A 121 -0.31 8.90 10.35
N ILE A 122 -0.09 8.72 11.65
CA ILE A 122 0.69 9.65 12.47
C ILE A 122 1.94 8.99 13.02
N ASP A 123 2.03 7.66 13.07
CA ASP A 123 3.20 6.94 13.56
C ASP A 123 3.19 5.49 13.05
N LEU A 124 4.37 4.87 13.03
CA LEU A 124 4.55 3.48 12.63
C LEU A 124 5.55 2.82 13.57
N ILE A 125 5.04 1.95 14.43
CA ILE A 125 5.85 1.17 15.37
C ILE A 125 6.27 -0.11 14.66
N GLU A 126 7.57 -0.35 14.50
CA GLU A 126 8.08 -1.47 13.69
C GLU A 126 7.80 -2.87 14.25
N ILE A 127 7.34 -2.94 15.51
CA ILE A 127 7.15 -4.18 16.26
C ILE A 127 5.74 -4.19 16.87
N ARG A 128 5.07 -5.34 16.85
CA ARG A 128 3.70 -5.53 17.38
C ARG A 128 3.62 -6.09 18.81
N GLU A 129 4.76 -6.32 19.44
CA GLU A 129 4.84 -6.90 20.78
C GLU A 129 4.41 -5.88 21.85
N LEU A 130 3.97 -6.38 23.00
CA LEU A 130 3.34 -5.57 24.04
C LEU A 130 4.20 -4.36 24.46
N ASP A 131 5.43 -4.59 24.92
CA ASP A 131 6.28 -3.51 25.45
C ASP A 131 6.73 -2.52 24.36
N PRO A 132 7.17 -2.98 23.17
CA PRO A 132 7.49 -2.09 22.05
C PRO A 132 6.32 -1.20 21.59
N VAL A 133 5.07 -1.65 21.72
CA VAL A 133 3.89 -0.84 21.41
C VAL A 133 3.52 0.07 22.58
N SER A 134 3.60 -0.43 23.82
CA SER A 134 3.20 0.32 25.02
C SER A 134 4.07 1.56 25.26
N ASN A 135 5.37 1.49 24.98
CA ASN A 135 6.28 2.60 25.27
C ASN A 135 6.03 3.84 24.41
N PRO A 136 5.94 3.74 23.07
CA PRO A 136 5.56 4.87 22.21
C PRO A 136 4.15 5.40 22.52
N LEU A 137 3.20 4.52 22.88
CA LEU A 137 1.84 4.93 23.19
C LEU A 137 1.73 5.90 24.37
N LYS A 138 2.65 5.83 25.35
CA LYS A 138 2.69 6.76 26.50
C LYS A 138 2.89 8.22 26.09
N ASN A 139 3.42 8.47 24.89
CA ASN A 139 3.60 9.83 24.39
C ASN A 139 2.26 10.47 23.97
N TYR A 140 1.24 9.67 23.66
CA TYR A 140 -0.10 10.13 23.24
C TYR A 140 -0.98 10.52 24.43
N THR A 141 -0.47 11.35 25.33
CA THR A 141 -1.13 11.73 26.59
C THR A 141 -2.50 12.39 26.42
N ASN A 142 -2.78 12.99 25.25
CA ASN A 142 -4.07 13.60 24.94
C ASN A 142 -5.11 12.60 24.40
N ALA A 143 -4.71 11.36 24.10
CA ALA A 143 -5.60 10.37 23.50
C ALA A 143 -6.62 9.87 24.52
N SER A 144 -7.86 10.36 24.40
CA SER A 144 -8.99 9.93 25.24
C SER A 144 -9.75 8.73 24.65
N LEU A 145 -9.55 8.44 23.37
CA LEU A 145 -10.21 7.35 22.66
C LEU A 145 -9.22 6.61 21.77
N VAL A 146 -9.23 5.28 21.87
CA VAL A 146 -8.43 4.42 21.01
C VAL A 146 -9.33 3.41 20.31
N SER A 147 -9.40 3.50 18.98
CA SER A 147 -9.97 2.45 18.14
C SER A 147 -8.92 1.36 17.94
N ARG A 148 -9.31 0.10 18.10
CA ARG A 148 -8.45 -1.05 17.84
C ARG A 148 -9.24 -2.22 17.28
N ASP A 149 -8.52 -3.16 16.71
CA ASP A 149 -9.04 -4.49 16.41
C ASP A 149 -9.32 -5.29 17.71
N ARG A 150 -9.55 -6.60 17.56
CA ARG A 150 -9.81 -7.51 18.68
C ARG A 150 -8.53 -8.12 19.29
N SER A 151 -7.36 -7.56 18.99
CA SER A 151 -6.07 -8.00 19.54
C SER A 151 -6.03 -7.80 21.06
N THR A 152 -5.77 -8.89 21.78
CA THR A 152 -5.52 -8.85 23.22
C THR A 152 -4.22 -8.11 23.54
N THR A 153 -3.22 -8.19 22.64
CA THR A 153 -1.95 -7.46 22.79
C THR A 153 -2.16 -5.96 22.75
N TYR A 154 -2.96 -5.44 21.80
CA TYR A 154 -3.27 -4.01 21.75
C TYR A 154 -4.15 -3.58 22.91
N ALA A 155 -5.11 -4.41 23.33
CA ALA A 155 -5.89 -4.12 24.54
C ALA A 155 -4.97 -3.93 25.76
N SER A 156 -4.04 -4.85 25.99
CA SER A 156 -3.07 -4.75 27.08
C SER A 156 -2.12 -3.56 26.91
N ALA A 157 -1.65 -3.27 25.69
CA ALA A 157 -0.74 -2.16 25.44
C ALA A 157 -1.38 -0.82 25.76
N ILE A 158 -2.62 -0.61 25.33
CA ILE A 158 -3.40 0.59 25.63
C ILE A 158 -3.65 0.68 27.15
N ASN A 159 -4.10 -0.39 27.81
CA ASN A 159 -4.31 -0.37 29.26
C ASN A 159 -3.04 0.02 30.04
N ASN A 160 -1.86 -0.41 29.59
CA ASN A 160 -0.58 -0.11 30.23
C ASN A 160 -0.06 1.31 29.95
N SER A 161 -0.49 1.94 28.85
CA SER A 161 0.07 3.20 28.36
C SER A 161 -0.89 4.39 28.45
N LEU A 162 -2.19 4.13 28.29
CA LEU A 162 -3.29 5.08 28.22
C LEU A 162 -4.49 4.52 29.03
N PRO A 163 -4.36 4.37 30.36
CA PRO A 163 -5.36 3.69 31.19
C PRO A 163 -6.73 4.39 31.21
N ASP A 164 -6.76 5.71 30.99
CA ASP A 164 -7.98 6.51 30.97
C ASP A 164 -8.65 6.56 29.59
N ALA A 165 -8.03 5.97 28.56
CA ALA A 165 -8.55 6.01 27.21
C ALA A 165 -9.68 4.99 26.99
N ILE A 166 -10.74 5.43 26.33
CA ILE A 166 -11.87 4.56 25.99
C ILE A 166 -11.49 3.67 24.80
N HIS A 167 -11.64 2.36 24.99
CA HIS A 167 -11.50 1.40 23.91
C HIS A 167 -12.74 1.34 23.03
N VAL A 168 -12.54 1.52 21.73
CA VAL A 168 -13.58 1.31 20.72
C VAL A 168 -13.13 0.19 19.78
N ALA A 169 -14.04 -0.72 19.47
CA ALA A 169 -13.79 -1.74 18.46
C ALA A 169 -13.89 -1.12 17.07
N ASP A 170 -12.89 -1.37 16.23
CA ASP A 170 -12.93 -0.94 14.84
C ASP A 170 -14.08 -1.63 14.09
N SER A 171 -14.95 -0.81 13.49
CA SER A 171 -16.11 -1.23 12.73
C SER A 171 -15.78 -2.11 11.53
N PHE A 172 -14.61 -1.92 10.89
CA PHE A 172 -14.22 -2.72 9.72
C PHE A 172 -14.14 -4.20 10.09
N HIS A 173 -13.48 -4.53 11.21
CA HIS A 173 -13.36 -5.91 11.66
C HIS A 173 -14.71 -6.53 12.03
N ILE A 174 -15.62 -5.76 12.62
CA ILE A 174 -16.96 -6.25 12.97
C ILE A 174 -17.74 -6.60 11.70
N ILE A 175 -17.78 -5.68 10.74
CA ILE A 175 -18.51 -5.85 9.48
C ILE A 175 -17.87 -6.97 8.65
N HIS A 176 -16.54 -7.02 8.58
CA HIS A 176 -15.81 -8.06 7.86
C HIS A 176 -16.14 -9.46 8.40
N ASN A 177 -16.04 -9.64 9.72
CA ASN A 177 -16.33 -10.93 10.35
C ASN A 177 -17.80 -11.34 10.16
N LEU A 178 -18.74 -10.40 10.23
CA LEU A 178 -20.16 -10.68 9.97
C LEU A 178 -20.39 -11.12 8.53
N MET A 179 -19.78 -10.43 7.57
CA MET A 179 -19.90 -10.75 6.15
C MET A 179 -19.26 -12.11 5.82
N GLU A 180 -18.11 -12.42 6.42
CA GLU A 180 -17.44 -13.71 6.27
C GLU A 180 -18.30 -14.85 6.84
N ALA A 181 -18.78 -14.71 8.08
CA ALA A 181 -19.66 -15.68 8.72
C ALA A 181 -20.97 -15.89 7.94
N SER A 182 -21.57 -14.80 7.43
CA SER A 182 -22.77 -14.88 6.60
C SER A 182 -22.49 -15.58 5.28
N SER A 183 -21.37 -15.27 4.63
CA SER A 183 -20.92 -15.94 3.41
C SER A 183 -20.74 -17.44 3.65
N ASP A 184 -20.10 -17.83 4.74
CA ASP A 184 -19.84 -19.24 5.04
C ASP A 184 -21.10 -20.00 5.44
N PHE A 185 -22.00 -19.35 6.18
CA PHE A 185 -23.36 -19.87 6.41
C PHE A 185 -24.10 -20.10 5.09
N LEU A 186 -24.12 -19.10 4.20
CA LEU A 186 -24.79 -19.21 2.90
C LEU A 186 -24.15 -20.27 2.02
N LYS A 187 -22.82 -20.40 1.97
CA LYS A 187 -22.15 -21.50 1.27
C LYS A 187 -22.54 -22.87 1.83
N THR A 188 -22.64 -22.97 3.15
CA THR A 188 -23.04 -24.23 3.82
C THR A 188 -24.51 -24.57 3.55
N TYR A 189 -25.38 -23.56 3.46
CA TYR A 189 -26.82 -23.72 3.28
C TYR A 189 -27.21 -23.87 1.80
N ILE A 190 -26.72 -22.99 0.93
CA ILE A 190 -26.99 -22.95 -0.51
C ILE A 190 -26.15 -23.98 -1.27
N GLY A 191 -24.91 -24.24 -0.85
CA GLY A 191 -24.01 -25.24 -1.46
C GLY A 191 -24.48 -26.69 -1.32
N LYS A 192 -25.54 -26.93 -0.53
CA LYS A 192 -26.28 -28.20 -0.50
C LYS A 192 -27.37 -28.30 -1.58
N GLY A 193 -27.46 -27.33 -2.49
CA GLY A 193 -28.44 -27.28 -3.56
C GLY A 193 -29.77 -26.69 -3.11
N VAL A 194 -29.84 -25.36 -3.00
CA VAL A 194 -31.13 -24.66 -2.97
C VAL A 194 -31.57 -24.46 -4.41
N LYS A 195 -32.62 -25.18 -4.83
CA LYS A 195 -33.32 -24.90 -6.09
C LYS A 195 -34.09 -23.61 -5.91
N PHE A 196 -33.58 -22.52 -6.47
CA PHE A 196 -34.38 -21.32 -6.67
C PHE A 196 -35.21 -21.53 -7.94
N ASP A 197 -36.52 -21.62 -7.79
CA ASP A 197 -37.41 -21.43 -8.93
C ASP A 197 -37.23 -19.97 -9.35
N ILE A 198 -36.49 -19.76 -10.44
CA ILE A 198 -36.35 -18.44 -11.04
C ILE A 198 -37.74 -18.09 -11.55
N VAL A 199 -38.52 -17.39 -10.73
CA VAL A 199 -39.72 -16.71 -11.21
C VAL A 199 -39.21 -15.72 -12.24
N ASN A 200 -39.63 -15.94 -13.49
CA ASN A 200 -39.29 -15.11 -14.65
C ASN A 200 -39.80 -13.68 -14.41
N THR A 201 -39.07 -12.88 -13.63
CA THR A 201 -39.28 -11.45 -13.55
C THR A 201 -38.60 -10.86 -14.77
N ASN A 202 -39.45 -10.46 -15.72
CA ASN A 202 -39.11 -9.79 -16.96
C ASN A 202 -37.84 -8.93 -16.86
N LYS A 203 -36.93 -9.19 -17.80
CA LYS A 203 -35.69 -8.45 -18.08
C LYS A 203 -35.81 -6.97 -17.73
N ILE A 204 -35.24 -6.55 -16.60
CA ILE A 204 -34.92 -5.15 -16.39
C ILE A 204 -33.61 -4.90 -17.14
N GLN A 205 -33.72 -4.23 -18.27
CA GLN A 205 -32.62 -3.87 -19.15
C GLN A 205 -31.89 -2.67 -18.53
N PHE A 206 -30.80 -2.93 -17.79
CA PHE A 206 -29.86 -1.87 -17.42
C PHE A 206 -28.72 -1.86 -18.44
N ASN A 207 -28.72 -0.83 -19.29
CA ASN A 207 -27.56 -0.45 -20.10
C ASN A 207 -26.56 0.25 -19.18
N ASP A 208 -25.50 -0.44 -18.79
CA ASP A 208 -24.27 0.20 -18.33
C ASP A 208 -23.09 -0.57 -18.93
N GLU A 209 -22.26 0.12 -19.71
CA GLU A 209 -21.00 -0.37 -20.23
C GLU A 209 -20.05 -0.66 -19.07
N ILE A 210 -19.99 -1.92 -18.64
CA ILE A 210 -19.03 -2.38 -17.64
C ILE A 210 -17.67 -2.53 -18.33
N VAL A 211 -16.75 -1.61 -18.06
CA VAL A 211 -15.32 -1.79 -18.32
C VAL A 211 -14.79 -2.83 -17.31
N VAL A 212 -14.83 -4.11 -17.70
CA VAL A 212 -14.31 -5.23 -16.92
C VAL A 212 -12.79 -5.24 -16.98
N SER A 213 -12.13 -5.26 -15.82
CA SER A 213 -10.67 -5.41 -15.71
C SER A 213 -10.17 -6.73 -16.34
N ASN A 214 -9.25 -6.64 -17.30
CA ASN A 214 -8.70 -7.72 -18.14
C ASN A 214 -8.05 -8.94 -17.42
N SER A 215 -7.95 -8.96 -16.10
CA SER A 215 -7.18 -9.98 -15.37
C SER A 215 -7.91 -11.32 -15.19
N LYS A 216 -9.25 -11.32 -15.06
CA LYS A 216 -10.04 -12.56 -14.90
C LYS A 216 -10.34 -13.26 -16.23
N LEU A 217 -10.53 -12.48 -17.30
CA LEU A 217 -10.70 -12.97 -18.67
C LEU A 217 -9.47 -13.76 -19.14
N ASN A 218 -8.26 -13.36 -18.74
CA ASN A 218 -7.02 -14.03 -19.12
C ASN A 218 -6.90 -15.47 -18.59
N LYS A 219 -7.42 -15.79 -17.39
CA LYS A 219 -7.20 -17.12 -16.81
C LYS A 219 -8.07 -18.19 -17.49
N ALA A 220 -9.33 -17.90 -17.78
CA ALA A 220 -10.21 -18.82 -18.48
C ALA A 220 -9.68 -19.11 -19.90
N HIS A 221 -9.32 -18.05 -20.63
CA HIS A 221 -8.74 -18.17 -21.98
C HIS A 221 -7.44 -18.99 -22.00
N ILE A 222 -6.59 -18.83 -20.98
CA ILE A 222 -5.36 -19.63 -20.83
C ILE A 222 -5.67 -21.12 -20.56
N ILE A 223 -6.72 -21.42 -19.78
CA ILE A 223 -7.11 -22.81 -19.51
C ILE A 223 -7.63 -23.46 -20.79
N ASP A 224 -8.50 -22.78 -21.54
CA ASP A 224 -9.05 -23.27 -22.82
C ASP A 224 -7.94 -23.53 -23.84
N LYS A 225 -7.00 -22.59 -23.98
CA LYS A 225 -5.85 -22.73 -24.87
C LYS A 225 -4.96 -23.92 -24.47
N VAL A 226 -4.74 -24.16 -23.17
CA VAL A 226 -3.97 -25.33 -22.71
C VAL A 226 -4.69 -26.63 -23.04
N LYS A 227 -6.01 -26.70 -22.90
CA LYS A 227 -6.82 -27.87 -23.26
C LYS A 227 -6.82 -28.12 -24.77
N GLU A 228 -6.95 -27.08 -25.59
CA GLU A 228 -6.90 -27.16 -27.05
C GLU A 228 -5.54 -27.68 -27.55
N LEU A 229 -4.44 -27.12 -27.06
CA LEU A 229 -3.09 -27.56 -27.43
C LEU A 229 -2.82 -29.01 -27.00
N HIS A 230 -3.37 -29.44 -25.86
CA HIS A 230 -3.27 -30.84 -25.42
C HIS A 230 -4.14 -31.79 -26.26
N LYS A 231 -5.34 -31.35 -26.69
CA LYS A 231 -6.23 -32.11 -27.58
C LYS A 231 -5.59 -32.31 -28.96
N ASN A 232 -4.77 -31.36 -29.41
CA ASN A 232 -3.96 -31.48 -30.62
C ASN A 232 -2.69 -32.34 -30.43
N GLU A 233 -2.66 -33.20 -29.41
CA GLU A 233 -1.59 -34.16 -29.09
C GLU A 233 -0.19 -33.54 -28.86
N MET A 234 -0.12 -32.24 -28.57
CA MET A 234 1.17 -31.60 -28.31
C MET A 234 1.76 -32.08 -26.97
N ALA A 235 3.07 -32.37 -26.98
CA ALA A 235 3.76 -32.77 -25.78
C ALA A 235 3.70 -31.65 -24.71
N ILE A 236 3.43 -32.01 -23.45
CA ILE A 236 3.29 -31.08 -22.31
C ILE A 236 4.43 -30.06 -22.22
N ARG A 237 5.66 -30.46 -22.59
CA ARG A 237 6.84 -29.57 -22.58
C ARG A 237 6.73 -28.42 -23.59
N GLN A 238 6.08 -28.65 -24.72
CA GLN A 238 5.87 -27.67 -25.78
C GLN A 238 4.74 -26.70 -25.39
N ILE A 239 3.65 -27.22 -24.81
CA ILE A 239 2.56 -26.41 -24.25
C ILE A 239 3.07 -25.44 -23.16
N CYS A 240 3.98 -25.90 -22.29
CA CYS A 240 4.59 -25.03 -21.26
C CYS A 240 5.34 -23.83 -21.87
N ARG A 241 6.01 -24.02 -23.03
CA ARG A 241 6.76 -22.96 -23.71
C ARG A 241 5.85 -21.98 -24.44
N GLU A 242 4.73 -22.47 -24.97
CA GLU A 242 3.81 -21.66 -25.77
C GLU A 242 2.89 -20.78 -24.93
N VAL A 243 2.53 -21.25 -23.73
CA VAL A 243 1.65 -20.53 -22.80
C VAL A 243 2.43 -19.89 -21.64
N ASP A 244 3.75 -20.09 -21.59
CA ASP A 244 4.65 -19.62 -20.53
C ASP A 244 4.19 -20.02 -19.11
N LEU A 245 3.91 -21.31 -18.94
CA LEU A 245 3.41 -21.88 -17.68
C LEU A 245 4.25 -23.05 -17.19
N SER A 246 4.25 -23.25 -15.88
CA SER A 246 4.90 -24.40 -15.26
C SER A 246 4.23 -25.72 -15.65
N ARG A 247 5.01 -26.80 -15.73
CA ARG A 247 4.52 -28.15 -16.05
C ARG A 247 3.44 -28.63 -15.07
N ASN A 248 3.49 -28.22 -13.81
CA ASN A 248 2.49 -28.57 -12.80
C ASN A 248 1.17 -27.83 -13.05
N THR A 249 1.23 -26.57 -13.47
CA THR A 249 0.04 -25.78 -13.84
C THR A 249 -0.62 -26.32 -15.09
N VAL A 250 0.16 -26.69 -16.12
CA VAL A 250 -0.34 -27.28 -17.36
C VAL A 250 -1.05 -28.62 -17.10
N ARG A 251 -0.44 -29.52 -16.30
CA ARG A 251 -1.08 -30.79 -15.90
C ARG A 251 -2.36 -30.59 -15.12
N LYS A 252 -2.38 -29.59 -14.23
CA LYS A 252 -3.59 -29.22 -13.49
C LYS A 252 -4.70 -28.75 -14.42
N TYR A 253 -4.38 -27.97 -15.46
CA TYR A 253 -5.35 -27.44 -16.42
C TYR A 253 -5.85 -28.48 -17.42
N ILE A 254 -5.02 -29.47 -17.76
CA ILE A 254 -5.43 -30.64 -18.58
C ILE A 254 -6.41 -31.53 -17.81
N ASN A 255 -6.13 -31.80 -16.53
CA ASN A 255 -6.95 -32.69 -15.69
C ASN A 255 -8.10 -31.98 -14.98
N LEU A 256 -8.37 -30.72 -15.33
CA LEU A 256 -9.55 -30.01 -14.86
C LEU A 256 -10.72 -30.53 -15.70
N ASP A 257 -11.56 -31.39 -15.10
CA ASP A 257 -12.80 -31.86 -15.73
C ASP A 257 -13.57 -30.67 -16.32
N ASP A 258 -14.21 -30.87 -17.48
CA ASP A 258 -15.18 -29.94 -18.04
C ASP A 258 -16.42 -29.94 -17.13
N LEU A 259 -16.26 -29.39 -15.92
CA LEU A 259 -17.36 -29.05 -15.07
C LEU A 259 -18.09 -27.89 -15.77
N GLU A 260 -19.24 -28.24 -16.33
CA GLU A 260 -20.37 -27.39 -16.70
C GLU A 260 -20.87 -26.44 -15.56
N ASP A 261 -20.10 -26.18 -14.50
CA ASP A 261 -20.64 -25.52 -13.30
C ASP A 261 -19.78 -24.43 -12.66
N THR A 262 -18.90 -23.74 -13.41
CA THR A 262 -18.31 -22.48 -12.87
C THR A 262 -18.13 -21.29 -13.82
N TYR A 263 -18.56 -21.36 -15.08
CA TYR A 263 -18.40 -20.22 -16.01
C TYR A 263 -19.71 -19.61 -16.55
N SER A 264 -20.86 -20.03 -16.05
CA SER A 264 -22.18 -19.52 -16.43
C SER A 264 -22.99 -19.06 -15.22
N ILE A 265 -22.44 -18.17 -14.39
CA ILE A 265 -23.18 -17.03 -13.84
C ILE A 265 -22.13 -15.96 -13.59
N ALA A 266 -22.31 -14.85 -14.29
CA ALA A 266 -21.69 -13.59 -13.96
C ALA A 266 -22.07 -13.23 -12.51
N HIS A 267 -21.26 -13.63 -11.53
CA HIS A 267 -21.01 -12.75 -10.41
C HIS A 267 -20.16 -11.61 -10.95
N VAL A 268 -20.85 -10.63 -11.54
CA VAL A 268 -20.44 -9.24 -11.49
C VAL A 268 -20.17 -8.97 -10.01
N LYS A 269 -18.92 -9.16 -9.58
CA LYS A 269 -18.42 -8.51 -8.37
C LYS A 269 -18.47 -7.03 -8.70
N LYS A 270 -19.64 -6.43 -8.47
CA LYS A 270 -19.82 -5.00 -8.28
C LYS A 270 -18.97 -4.67 -7.04
N TYR A 271 -17.69 -4.39 -7.25
CA TYR A 271 -16.95 -3.60 -6.30
C TYR A 271 -17.54 -2.20 -6.41
N ILE A 272 -18.55 -1.92 -5.60
CA ILE A 272 -18.88 -0.55 -5.25
C ILE A 272 -17.70 -0.11 -4.37
N TYR A 273 -16.76 0.62 -4.96
CA TYR A 273 -15.93 1.51 -4.17
C TYR A 273 -16.88 2.57 -3.62
N ILE A 274 -17.32 2.40 -2.38
CA ILE A 274 -17.79 3.55 -1.61
C ILE A 274 -16.53 4.33 -1.31
N ILE A 275 -16.24 5.33 -2.15
CA ILE A 275 -15.41 6.45 -1.75
C ILE A 275 -16.23 7.18 -0.69
N MET A 276 -16.04 6.83 0.58
CA MET A 276 -16.48 7.70 1.66
C MET A 276 -15.52 8.90 1.65
N ARG A 277 -16.07 10.05 1.27
CA ARG A 277 -15.43 11.35 1.47
C ARG A 277 -15.31 11.65 2.95
#